data_AF-A0A1R2ASB9-F1
#
_entry.id   AF-A0A1R2ASB9-F1
#
_cell.length_a   1.000
_cell.length_b   1.000
_cell.length_c   1.000
_cell.angle_alpha   90.00
_cell.angle_beta   90.00
_cell.angle_gamma   90.00
#
_symmetry.space_group_name_H-M   'P 1'
#
loop_
_entity.id
_entity.type
_entity.pdbx_description
1 polymer ?
#
loop_
_entity_poly.entity_id
_entity_poly.type
_entity_poly.pdbx_seq_one_letter_code
_entity_poly.pdbx_strand_id
1 'polypeptide(L)'
;MWKDSIEVKVIRLEGFPCSSTELALYLYADDALHDQLLPITEEKALVLSLDATYKLEIINQNTQEEKTISFKRDLFKEDGVRWLPLFSQSDDYISTLPEEVMLPRILLIFYSKTKLASIEEHSSEEILESEPLKSTYEINDEPLVAKIVTDEKLLQDYKNALEFERKLRDEQEKNMKNMEKKLKDALERSQKREDSLLQLINSNEEELIAAQNEIASLRAKIRRLEHENTQYIDLAESYKAEKECLNYEGLRKELEVFTHYFRDCEEVKEFKAKLEAYENKEQEALELERLVLEGIKGRSNDVKKGDEIVYVIGGKRISLTNHDGCLLYRSLGTLQKFDDFFASGYERSMTPSSKINRRNGLELKSLESESKEFGNKRVNTSFYVKKPVIKH
;
A
#
# COMPACT_ATOMS: atom_id res chain seq x y z
N MET A 1 -45.13 -23.06 43.34
CA MET A 1 -43.77 -22.83 42.79
C MET A 1 -43.54 -21.33 42.74
N TRP A 2 -42.49 -20.85 43.40
CA TRP A 2 -41.98 -19.49 43.20
C TRP A 2 -40.85 -19.60 42.18
N LYS A 3 -40.80 -18.71 41.17
CA LYS A 3 -39.77 -18.76 40.13
C LYS A 3 -38.58 -17.90 40.56
N ASP A 4 -37.39 -18.50 40.64
CA ASP A 4 -36.16 -17.76 40.85
C ASP A 4 -35.83 -16.94 39.59
N SER A 5 -36.01 -15.62 39.68
CA SER A 5 -35.62 -14.70 38.61
C SER A 5 -34.24 -14.11 38.86
N ILE A 6 -33.46 -13.99 37.81
CA ILE A 6 -32.21 -13.23 37.82
C ILE A 6 -32.47 -11.89 37.14
N GLU A 7 -32.21 -10.80 37.84
CA GLU A 7 -32.18 -9.47 37.24
C GLU A 7 -30.81 -9.27 36.57
N VAL A 8 -30.82 -8.78 35.33
CA VAL A 8 -29.60 -8.57 34.54
C VAL A 8 -29.56 -7.15 34.01
N LYS A 9 -28.46 -6.42 34.27
CA LYS A 9 -28.23 -5.09 33.70
C LYS A 9 -27.03 -5.07 32.78
N VAL A 10 -27.11 -4.25 31.74
CA VAL A 10 -25.99 -3.96 30.85
C VAL A 10 -25.16 -2.83 31.45
N ILE A 11 -23.87 -3.08 31.69
CA ILE A 11 -22.94 -2.05 32.18
C ILE A 11 -22.17 -1.42 31.01
N ARG A 12 -21.68 -2.24 30.07
CA ARG A 12 -20.74 -1.76 29.04
C ARG A 12 -20.76 -2.65 27.80
N LEU A 13 -20.43 -2.05 26.66
CA LEU A 13 -20.20 -2.71 25.38
C LEU A 13 -18.84 -2.30 24.82
N GLU A 14 -18.12 -3.25 24.22
CA GLU A 14 -16.80 -3.03 23.62
C GLU A 14 -16.67 -3.74 22.28
N GLY A 15 -15.89 -3.15 21.36
CA GLY A 15 -15.68 -3.68 20.00
C GLY A 15 -16.70 -3.20 18.97
N PHE A 16 -17.58 -2.26 19.31
CA PHE A 16 -18.45 -1.55 18.35
C PHE A 16 -17.83 -0.19 17.97
N PRO A 17 -17.91 0.24 16.69
CA PRO A 17 -17.35 1.51 16.21
C PRO A 17 -18.27 2.73 16.42
N CYS A 18 -19.37 2.59 17.16
CA CYS A 18 -20.45 3.57 17.32
C CYS A 18 -20.75 3.88 18.80
N SER A 19 -21.52 4.94 19.06
CA SER A 19 -21.97 5.28 20.42
C SER A 19 -23.05 4.31 20.94
N SER A 20 -23.16 4.14 22.26
CA SER A 20 -24.21 3.31 22.89
C SER A 20 -25.63 3.78 22.59
N THR A 21 -25.80 5.07 22.27
CA THR A 21 -27.06 5.66 21.81
C THR A 21 -27.50 5.22 20.42
N GLU A 22 -26.60 4.66 19.59
CA GLU A 22 -26.91 4.13 18.26
C GLU A 22 -27.21 2.61 18.28
N LEU A 23 -27.07 1.96 19.43
CA LEU A 23 -27.25 0.52 19.59
C LEU A 23 -28.65 0.21 20.15
N ALA A 24 -29.31 -0.77 19.53
CA ALA A 24 -30.46 -1.47 20.07
C ALA A 24 -30.00 -2.79 20.70
N LEU A 25 -30.63 -3.22 21.79
CA LEU A 25 -30.50 -4.58 22.31
C LEU A 25 -31.87 -5.23 22.42
N TYR A 26 -31.98 -6.44 21.89
CA TYR A 26 -33.14 -7.30 21.95
C TYR A 26 -32.78 -8.56 22.75
N LEU A 27 -33.63 -8.94 23.70
CA LEU A 27 -33.53 -10.18 24.46
C LEU A 27 -34.64 -11.11 23.99
N TYR A 28 -34.27 -12.23 23.38
CA TYR A 28 -35.17 -13.32 23.04
C TYR A 28 -35.08 -14.42 24.09
N ALA A 29 -36.20 -15.11 24.33
CA ALA A 29 -36.31 -16.29 25.17
C ALA A 29 -37.03 -17.38 24.35
N ASP A 30 -36.34 -18.47 24.06
CA ASP A 30 -36.82 -19.57 23.19
C ASP A 30 -37.41 -19.03 21.87
N ASP A 31 -36.59 -18.24 21.15
CA ASP A 31 -36.89 -17.52 19.89
C ASP A 31 -38.03 -16.47 19.92
N ALA A 32 -38.72 -16.29 21.06
CA ALA A 32 -39.71 -15.23 21.25
C ALA A 32 -39.06 -13.96 21.85
N LEU A 33 -39.35 -12.78 21.29
CA LEU A 33 -38.87 -11.51 21.85
C LEU A 33 -39.44 -11.31 23.27
N HIS A 34 -38.56 -11.20 24.26
CA HIS A 34 -38.89 -11.11 25.68
C HIS A 34 -38.84 -9.67 26.20
N ASP A 35 -37.80 -8.91 25.86
CA ASP A 35 -37.68 -7.48 26.16
C ASP A 35 -36.68 -6.78 25.22
N GLN A 36 -36.66 -5.45 25.21
CA GLN A 36 -35.77 -4.62 24.39
C GLN A 36 -35.25 -3.37 25.15
N LEU A 37 -34.02 -2.95 24.85
CA LEU A 37 -33.39 -1.72 25.34
C LEU A 37 -33.11 -0.79 24.15
N LEU A 38 -33.72 0.40 24.16
CA LEU A 38 -33.72 1.37 23.07
C LEU A 38 -33.69 2.81 23.64
N PRO A 39 -32.52 3.50 23.68
CA PRO A 39 -31.17 2.96 23.50
C PRO A 39 -30.74 2.09 24.70
N ILE A 40 -29.53 1.53 24.65
CA ILE A 40 -28.96 0.75 25.75
C ILE A 40 -28.50 1.70 26.87
N THR A 41 -29.29 1.78 27.95
CA THR A 41 -28.98 2.56 29.17
C THR A 41 -28.81 1.64 30.39
N GLU A 42 -27.96 2.04 31.33
CA GLU A 42 -27.62 1.26 32.54
C GLU A 42 -28.79 1.15 33.55
N GLU A 43 -29.82 2.00 33.40
CA GLU A 43 -30.93 2.09 34.35
C GLU A 43 -31.92 0.92 34.24
N LYS A 44 -32.23 0.46 33.02
CA LYS A 44 -33.23 -0.58 32.78
C LYS A 44 -32.63 -1.97 32.90
N ALA A 45 -33.25 -2.81 33.72
CA ALA A 45 -32.89 -4.21 33.87
C ALA A 45 -33.77 -5.14 33.03
N LEU A 46 -33.15 -6.21 32.55
CA LEU A 46 -33.77 -7.38 31.96
C LEU A 46 -34.05 -8.42 33.06
N VAL A 47 -35.00 -9.33 32.86
CA VAL A 47 -35.33 -10.38 33.83
C VAL A 47 -35.26 -11.75 33.17
N LEU A 48 -34.40 -12.63 33.70
CA LEU A 48 -34.25 -14.01 33.22
C LEU A 48 -35.02 -14.99 34.12
N SER A 49 -35.77 -15.88 33.49
CA SER A 49 -36.49 -17.01 34.08
C SER A 49 -35.68 -18.30 33.98
N LEU A 50 -36.04 -19.30 34.78
CA LEU A 50 -35.34 -20.59 34.91
C LEU A 50 -35.13 -21.34 33.58
N ASP A 51 -36.21 -21.63 32.85
CA ASP A 51 -36.25 -22.78 31.94
C ASP A 51 -35.95 -22.45 30.45
N ALA A 52 -35.61 -21.21 30.13
CA ALA A 52 -35.47 -20.72 28.75
C ALA A 52 -34.01 -20.64 28.25
N THR A 53 -33.85 -20.76 26.94
CA THR A 53 -32.63 -20.39 26.23
C THR A 53 -32.72 -18.91 25.84
N TYR A 54 -31.75 -18.11 26.26
CA TYR A 54 -31.73 -16.67 26.02
C TYR A 54 -30.79 -16.32 24.88
N LYS A 55 -31.27 -15.55 23.90
CA LYS A 55 -30.44 -14.91 22.88
C LYS A 55 -30.45 -13.41 23.09
N LEU A 56 -29.27 -12.83 23.29
CA LEU A 56 -29.04 -11.40 23.20
C LEU A 56 -28.65 -11.06 21.77
N GLU A 57 -29.29 -10.03 21.22
CA GLU A 57 -29.07 -9.55 19.86
C GLU A 57 -28.90 -8.03 19.90
N ILE A 58 -27.75 -7.55 19.42
CA ILE A 58 -27.36 -6.16 19.46
C ILE A 58 -27.24 -5.66 18.02
N ILE A 59 -28.09 -4.71 17.66
CA ILE A 59 -28.18 -4.17 16.30
C ILE A 59 -27.76 -2.71 16.33
N ASN A 60 -26.77 -2.37 15.50
CA ASN A 60 -26.43 -0.98 15.22
C ASN A 60 -27.51 -0.37 14.32
N GLN A 61 -28.26 0.60 14.82
CA GLN A 61 -29.40 1.19 14.09
C GLN A 61 -28.96 1.89 12.80
N ASN A 62 -27.73 2.42 12.75
CA ASN A 62 -27.18 3.14 11.61
C ASN A 62 -26.59 2.22 10.53
N THR A 63 -25.85 1.18 10.93
CA THR A 63 -25.17 0.27 9.96
C THR A 63 -25.94 -1.01 9.66
N GLN A 64 -26.95 -1.35 10.47
CA GLN A 64 -27.63 -2.65 10.50
C GLN A 64 -26.65 -3.83 10.73
N GLU A 65 -25.49 -3.57 11.35
CA GLU A 65 -24.59 -4.61 11.82
C GLU A 65 -25.13 -5.25 13.10
N GLU A 66 -25.36 -6.57 13.03
CA GLU A 66 -25.82 -7.40 14.15
C GLU A 66 -24.65 -8.12 14.84
N LYS A 67 -24.74 -8.25 16.17
CA LYS A 67 -23.95 -9.17 16.99
C LYS A 67 -24.86 -9.93 17.94
N THR A 68 -24.63 -11.23 18.13
CA THR A 68 -25.49 -12.06 18.96
C THR A 68 -24.71 -12.92 19.95
N ILE A 69 -25.38 -13.36 21.02
CA ILE A 69 -24.94 -14.46 21.88
C ILE A 69 -26.16 -15.20 22.44
N SER A 70 -26.14 -16.53 22.35
CA SER A 70 -27.13 -17.40 22.98
C SER A 70 -26.54 -18.10 24.22
N PHE A 71 -27.32 -18.29 25.28
CA PHE A 71 -26.89 -18.97 26.51
C PHE A 71 -28.09 -19.48 27.33
N LYS A 72 -27.81 -20.28 28.36
CA LYS A 72 -28.81 -20.68 29.37
C LYS A 72 -28.53 -20.04 30.72
N ARG A 73 -29.59 -19.75 31.48
CA ARG A 73 -29.51 -19.09 32.79
C ARG A 73 -28.55 -19.80 33.77
N ASP A 74 -28.53 -21.13 33.77
CA ASP A 74 -27.74 -21.96 34.69
C ASP A 74 -26.21 -21.84 34.53
N LEU A 75 -25.76 -21.12 33.50
CA LEU A 75 -24.38 -20.68 33.34
C LEU A 75 -23.95 -19.69 34.43
N PHE A 76 -24.90 -18.97 35.04
CA PHE A 76 -24.69 -17.96 36.08
C PHE A 76 -25.30 -18.45 37.41
N LYS A 77 -24.47 -19.13 38.21
CA LYS A 77 -24.87 -19.71 39.50
C LYS A 77 -24.73 -18.77 40.70
N GLU A 78 -24.03 -17.66 40.50
CA GLU A 78 -23.65 -16.70 41.52
C GLU A 78 -23.86 -15.28 41.00
N ASP A 79 -24.26 -14.37 41.89
CA ASP A 79 -24.34 -12.94 41.61
C ASP A 79 -22.97 -12.36 41.22
N GLY A 80 -22.96 -11.40 40.31
CA GLY A 80 -21.75 -10.66 39.96
C GLY A 80 -21.68 -10.20 38.51
N VAL A 81 -20.51 -9.65 38.17
CA VAL A 81 -20.21 -9.04 36.87
C VAL A 81 -19.48 -10.04 35.98
N ARG A 82 -19.96 -10.24 34.74
CA ARG A 82 -19.33 -11.14 33.75
C ARG A 82 -19.27 -10.47 32.36
N TRP A 83 -18.13 -10.61 31.70
CA TRP A 83 -18.01 -10.37 30.26
C TRP A 83 -18.54 -11.57 29.49
N LEU A 84 -19.26 -11.31 28.39
CA LEU A 84 -19.67 -12.32 27.42
C LEU A 84 -19.23 -11.91 26.01
N PRO A 85 -18.75 -12.86 25.17
CA PRO A 85 -18.38 -12.59 23.79
C PRO A 85 -19.62 -12.25 22.94
N LEU A 86 -19.43 -11.60 21.80
CA LEU A 86 -20.49 -11.30 20.85
C LEU A 86 -20.07 -11.75 19.45
N PHE A 87 -20.90 -12.53 18.78
CA PHE A 87 -20.60 -13.19 17.52
C PHE A 87 -21.33 -12.55 16.34
N SER A 88 -20.78 -12.67 15.13
CA SER A 88 -21.45 -12.29 13.85
C SER A 88 -21.78 -13.52 12.99
N GLN A 89 -21.90 -14.70 13.62
CA GLN A 89 -22.11 -15.97 12.93
C GLN A 89 -23.12 -16.82 13.71
N SER A 90 -23.78 -17.73 13.01
CA SER A 90 -24.93 -18.51 13.49
C SER A 90 -24.62 -19.61 14.53
N ASP A 91 -23.41 -19.61 15.09
CA ASP A 91 -23.01 -20.50 16.19
C ASP A 91 -22.60 -19.62 17.38
N ASP A 92 -23.62 -18.99 17.98
CA ASP A 92 -23.47 -17.97 19.03
C ASP A 92 -23.76 -18.53 20.44
N TYR A 93 -24.00 -19.84 20.55
CA TYR A 93 -24.43 -20.49 21.78
C TYR A 93 -23.26 -20.88 22.69
N ILE A 94 -23.17 -20.28 23.88
CA ILE A 94 -22.19 -20.65 24.90
C ILE A 94 -22.77 -21.62 25.95
N SER A 95 -22.05 -22.72 26.17
CA SER A 95 -22.35 -23.74 27.20
C SER A 95 -21.47 -23.61 28.46
N THR A 96 -20.35 -22.89 28.35
CA THR A 96 -19.35 -22.67 29.40
C THR A 96 -18.83 -21.23 29.33
N LEU A 97 -18.56 -20.59 30.48
CA LEU A 97 -17.95 -19.26 30.50
C LEU A 97 -16.48 -19.36 30.04
N PRO A 98 -16.07 -18.62 29.00
CA PRO A 98 -14.66 -18.55 28.60
C PRO A 98 -13.83 -17.77 29.64
N GLU A 99 -12.58 -18.19 29.83
CA GLU A 99 -11.64 -17.58 30.79
C GLU A 99 -11.12 -16.20 30.31
N GLU A 100 -10.96 -16.05 28.99
CA GLU A 100 -10.62 -14.78 28.34
C GLU A 100 -11.69 -14.43 27.28
N VAL A 101 -12.14 -13.17 27.26
CA VAL A 101 -13.24 -12.70 26.39
C VAL A 101 -12.73 -11.69 25.37
N MET A 102 -12.61 -12.14 24.12
CA MET A 102 -12.19 -11.31 22.98
C MET A 102 -13.25 -10.26 22.60
N LEU A 103 -12.88 -9.29 21.76
CA LEU A 103 -13.82 -8.31 21.19
C LEU A 103 -14.56 -8.88 19.96
N PRO A 104 -15.82 -8.48 19.70
CA PRO A 104 -16.67 -7.63 20.52
C PRO A 104 -17.26 -8.37 21.74
N ARG A 105 -17.65 -7.62 22.77
CA ARG A 105 -18.11 -8.18 24.05
C ARG A 105 -19.05 -7.26 24.82
N ILE A 106 -19.92 -7.86 25.64
CA ILE A 106 -20.86 -7.19 26.55
C ILE A 106 -20.50 -7.47 28.01
N LEU A 107 -20.58 -6.45 28.86
CA LEU A 107 -20.46 -6.56 30.30
C LEU A 107 -21.85 -6.55 30.94
N LEU A 108 -22.22 -7.66 31.56
CA LEU A 108 -23.47 -7.84 32.26
C LEU A 108 -23.24 -8.01 33.76
N ILE A 109 -24.17 -7.53 34.56
CA ILE A 109 -24.24 -7.82 36.00
C ILE A 109 -25.52 -8.60 36.29
N PHE A 110 -25.36 -9.70 37.03
CA PHE A 110 -26.40 -10.67 37.35
C PHE A 110 -26.70 -10.59 38.85
N TYR A 111 -27.98 -10.50 39.20
CA TYR A 111 -28.48 -10.46 40.58
C TYR A 111 -29.60 -11.48 40.78
N SER A 112 -29.38 -12.51 41.59
CA SER A 112 -30.38 -13.55 41.87
C SER A 112 -31.38 -13.08 42.93
N LYS A 113 -32.65 -12.92 42.53
CA LYS A 113 -33.73 -12.51 43.44
C LYS A 113 -34.33 -13.70 44.17
N THR A 114 -33.53 -14.28 45.07
CA THR A 114 -34.04 -15.18 46.11
C THR A 114 -35.00 -14.41 47.00
N LYS A 115 -36.31 -14.63 46.83
CA LYS A 115 -37.31 -14.12 47.76
C LYS A 115 -37.14 -14.85 49.09
N LEU A 116 -36.65 -14.13 50.10
CA LEU A 116 -36.68 -14.58 51.48
C LEU A 116 -38.10 -15.06 51.82
N ALA A 117 -38.19 -16.22 52.48
CA ALA A 117 -39.47 -16.72 52.97
C ALA A 117 -40.08 -15.69 53.92
N SER A 118 -41.41 -15.54 53.86
CA SER A 118 -42.14 -14.79 54.87
C SER A 118 -41.87 -15.41 56.24
N ILE A 119 -41.22 -14.65 57.13
CA ILE A 119 -41.07 -15.04 58.52
C ILE A 119 -42.48 -15.10 59.11
N GLU A 120 -42.96 -16.29 59.43
CA GLU A 120 -44.08 -16.43 60.33
C GLU A 120 -43.62 -15.91 61.70
N GLU A 121 -44.22 -14.81 62.15
CA GLU A 121 -43.97 -14.29 63.49
C GLU A 121 -44.42 -15.34 64.49
N HIS A 122 -43.47 -16.02 65.15
CA HIS A 122 -43.77 -16.93 66.25
C HIS A 122 -44.47 -16.14 67.35
N SER A 123 -45.80 -16.26 67.41
CA SER A 123 -46.61 -15.76 68.51
C SER A 123 -46.23 -16.53 69.77
N SER A 124 -45.40 -15.92 70.62
CA SER A 124 -45.06 -16.44 71.94
C SER A 124 -46.33 -16.57 72.79
N GLU A 125 -46.86 -17.79 72.89
CA GLU A 125 -47.92 -18.09 73.87
C GLU A 125 -47.32 -18.01 75.28
N GLU A 126 -47.60 -16.92 76.00
CA GLU A 126 -47.26 -16.80 77.41
C GLU A 126 -48.06 -17.85 78.21
N ILE A 127 -47.36 -18.87 78.72
CA ILE A 127 -47.95 -19.89 79.58
C ILE A 127 -48.25 -19.26 80.94
N LEU A 128 -49.49 -18.78 81.10
CA LEU A 128 -50.04 -18.27 82.35
C LEU A 128 -50.38 -19.41 83.33
N GLU A 129 -49.35 -20.02 83.91
CA GLU A 129 -49.53 -20.87 85.10
C GLU A 129 -50.14 -20.04 86.25
N SER A 130 -51.24 -20.56 86.81
CA SER A 130 -52.05 -19.84 87.80
C SER A 130 -52.36 -20.73 89.01
N GLU A 131 -51.39 -20.85 89.91
CA GLU A 131 -51.58 -21.50 91.21
C GLU A 131 -52.04 -20.50 92.30
N PRO A 132 -53.19 -20.75 92.97
CA PRO A 132 -53.69 -19.87 94.03
C PRO A 132 -53.16 -20.27 95.42
N LEU A 133 -52.02 -19.71 95.83
CA LEU A 133 -51.46 -19.93 97.17
C LEU A 133 -52.36 -19.35 98.28
N LYS A 134 -53.14 -20.22 98.92
CA LYS A 134 -53.79 -19.98 100.22
C LYS A 134 -52.97 -20.59 101.35
N SER A 135 -52.37 -19.75 102.19
CA SER A 135 -52.12 -20.10 103.59
C SER A 135 -52.08 -18.85 104.46
N THR A 136 -52.98 -18.78 105.44
CA THR A 136 -52.91 -17.89 106.60
C THR A 136 -51.79 -18.38 107.56
N TYR A 137 -51.78 -17.87 108.80
CA TYR A 137 -50.86 -18.20 109.91
C TYR A 137 -49.50 -17.46 109.85
N GLU A 138 -48.94 -16.95 110.96
CA GLU A 138 -49.52 -16.67 112.28
C GLU A 138 -48.68 -15.62 113.02
N ILE A 139 -49.27 -14.93 114.01
CA ILE A 139 -48.51 -14.04 114.91
C ILE A 139 -47.95 -14.91 116.04
N ASN A 140 -46.70 -15.35 115.90
CA ASN A 140 -45.98 -16.05 116.95
C ASN A 140 -44.80 -15.19 117.45
N ASP A 141 -44.83 -14.87 118.75
CA ASP A 141 -43.73 -14.20 119.46
C ASP A 141 -42.62 -15.20 119.78
N GLU A 142 -41.58 -15.24 118.94
CA GLU A 142 -40.32 -15.94 119.22
C GLU A 142 -39.14 -14.98 119.50
N PRO A 143 -38.13 -15.42 120.28
CA PRO A 143 -37.28 -14.52 121.04
C PRO A 143 -36.34 -13.67 120.19
N LEU A 144 -36.16 -12.39 120.59
CA LEU A 144 -35.36 -11.38 119.87
C LEU A 144 -33.95 -11.84 119.48
N VAL A 145 -33.33 -12.72 120.28
CA VAL A 145 -31.97 -13.22 120.03
C VAL A 145 -31.87 -13.97 118.68
N ALA A 146 -32.91 -14.69 118.27
CA ALA A 146 -32.91 -15.39 116.98
C ALA A 146 -32.96 -14.42 115.79
N LYS A 147 -33.79 -13.37 115.89
CA LYS A 147 -33.92 -12.32 114.86
C LYS A 147 -32.61 -11.54 114.67
N ILE A 148 -31.92 -11.20 115.76
CA ILE A 148 -30.63 -10.49 115.70
C ILE A 148 -29.59 -11.28 114.88
N VAL A 149 -29.51 -12.61 115.05
CA VAL A 149 -28.56 -13.46 114.30
C VAL A 149 -28.96 -13.61 112.82
N THR A 150 -30.26 -13.63 112.49
CA THR A 150 -30.69 -13.61 111.09
C THR A 150 -30.45 -12.26 110.42
N ASP A 151 -30.65 -11.15 111.14
CA ASP A 151 -30.47 -9.79 110.65
C ASP A 151 -28.98 -9.46 110.43
N GLU A 152 -28.09 -9.95 111.31
CA GLU A 152 -26.63 -9.80 111.15
C GLU A 152 -26.10 -10.57 109.92
N LYS A 153 -26.62 -11.78 109.67
CA LYS A 153 -26.31 -12.52 108.44
C LYS A 153 -26.84 -11.80 107.20
N LEU A 154 -28.08 -11.32 107.24
CA LEU A 154 -28.71 -10.56 106.15
C LEU A 154 -27.91 -9.29 105.82
N LEU A 155 -27.41 -8.57 106.83
CA LEU A 155 -26.51 -7.42 106.68
C LEU A 155 -25.20 -7.78 105.96
N GLN A 156 -24.59 -8.94 106.31
CA GLN A 156 -23.38 -9.40 105.63
C GLN A 156 -23.66 -9.81 104.18
N ASP A 157 -24.80 -10.45 103.89
CA ASP A 157 -25.20 -10.79 102.52
C ASP A 157 -25.51 -9.55 101.67
N TYR A 158 -26.17 -8.52 102.22
CA TYR A 158 -26.30 -7.21 101.56
C TYR A 158 -24.95 -6.53 101.29
N LYS A 159 -24.01 -6.62 102.23
CA LYS A 159 -22.65 -6.08 102.05
C LYS A 159 -21.90 -6.82 100.94
N ASN A 160 -21.98 -8.16 100.91
CA ASN A 160 -21.42 -9.00 99.85
C ASN A 160 -22.00 -8.61 98.47
N ALA A 161 -23.32 -8.41 98.39
CA ALA A 161 -24.01 -7.97 97.18
C ALA A 161 -23.57 -6.58 96.72
N LEU A 162 -23.42 -5.61 97.62
CA LEU A 162 -22.90 -4.27 97.30
C LEU A 162 -21.45 -4.27 96.83
N GLU A 163 -20.59 -5.16 97.36
CA GLU A 163 -19.23 -5.33 96.87
C GLU A 163 -19.18 -6.02 95.49
N PHE A 164 -20.13 -6.90 95.18
CA PHE A 164 -20.29 -7.49 93.85
C PHE A 164 -20.79 -6.48 92.81
N GLU A 165 -21.84 -5.72 93.15
CA GLU A 165 -22.37 -4.57 92.37
C GLU A 165 -21.26 -3.59 91.97
N ARG A 166 -20.39 -3.22 92.92
CA ARG A 166 -19.24 -2.34 92.64
C ARG A 166 -18.26 -2.94 91.63
N LYS A 167 -17.83 -4.19 91.86
CA LYS A 167 -16.92 -4.90 90.92
C LYS A 167 -17.51 -5.00 89.52
N LEU A 168 -18.81 -5.27 89.41
CA LEU A 168 -19.52 -5.35 88.14
C LEU A 168 -19.55 -3.99 87.42
N ARG A 169 -19.78 -2.88 88.16
CA ARG A 169 -19.72 -1.51 87.60
C ARG A 169 -18.29 -1.13 87.16
N ASP A 170 -17.28 -1.43 87.99
CA ASP A 170 -15.87 -1.17 87.66
C ASP A 170 -15.43 -1.94 86.40
N GLU A 171 -15.89 -3.19 86.24
CA GLU A 171 -15.66 -4.01 85.05
C GLU A 171 -16.41 -3.48 83.83
N GLN A 172 -17.68 -3.08 83.97
CA GLN A 172 -18.45 -2.44 82.90
C GLN A 172 -17.81 -1.13 82.44
N GLU A 173 -17.38 -0.25 83.35
CA GLU A 173 -16.70 1.01 83.00
C GLU A 173 -15.36 0.76 82.28
N LYS A 174 -14.57 -0.21 82.76
CA LYS A 174 -13.33 -0.64 82.11
C LYS A 174 -13.58 -1.23 80.71
N ASN A 175 -14.66 -1.98 80.53
CA ASN A 175 -15.06 -2.52 79.24
C ASN A 175 -15.57 -1.43 78.28
N MET A 176 -16.34 -0.44 78.75
CA MET A 176 -16.73 0.73 77.95
C MET A 176 -15.49 1.50 77.49
N LYS A 177 -14.57 1.87 78.38
CA LYS A 177 -13.32 2.57 78.04
C LYS A 177 -12.45 1.79 77.04
N ASN A 178 -12.40 0.46 77.16
CA ASN A 178 -11.74 -0.41 76.19
C ASN A 178 -12.44 -0.40 74.80
N MET A 179 -13.78 -0.32 74.76
CA MET A 179 -14.55 -0.24 73.52
C MET A 179 -14.45 1.14 72.87
N GLU A 180 -14.56 2.24 73.64
CA GLU A 180 -14.32 3.61 73.17
C GLU A 180 -12.95 3.74 72.51
N LYS A 181 -11.90 3.20 73.15
CA LYS A 181 -10.55 3.18 72.57
C LYS A 181 -10.51 2.38 71.27
N LYS A 182 -11.06 1.15 71.24
CA LYS A 182 -11.09 0.33 70.01
C LYS A 182 -11.81 1.03 68.86
N LEU A 183 -12.92 1.73 69.14
CA LEU A 183 -13.68 2.50 68.15
C LEU A 183 -12.89 3.70 67.64
N LYS A 184 -12.23 4.46 68.54
CA LYS A 184 -11.35 5.57 68.15
C LYS A 184 -10.16 5.10 67.31
N ASP A 185 -9.47 4.06 67.76
CA ASP A 185 -8.35 3.44 67.05
C ASP A 185 -8.79 2.87 65.69
N ALA A 186 -10.06 2.45 65.53
CA ALA A 186 -10.63 2.02 64.25
C ALA A 186 -10.98 3.20 63.33
N LEU A 187 -11.60 4.26 63.87
CA LEU A 187 -11.95 5.48 63.13
C LEU A 187 -10.70 6.14 62.54
N GLU A 188 -9.63 6.31 63.34
CA GLU A 188 -8.37 6.91 62.87
C GLU A 188 -7.70 6.09 61.76
N ARG A 189 -7.81 4.74 61.82
CA ARG A 189 -7.35 3.85 60.75
C ARG A 189 -8.24 3.89 59.50
N SER A 190 -9.52 4.22 59.65
CA SER A 190 -10.43 4.42 58.51
C SER A 190 -10.11 5.73 57.80
N GLN A 191 -9.99 6.83 58.56
CA GLN A 191 -9.64 8.16 58.03
C GLN A 191 -8.31 8.12 57.27
N LYS A 192 -7.24 7.57 57.86
CA LYS A 192 -5.93 7.43 57.19
C LYS A 192 -5.97 6.58 55.91
N ARG A 193 -6.94 5.67 55.77
CA ARG A 193 -7.16 4.91 54.53
C ARG A 193 -7.91 5.76 53.51
N GLU A 194 -8.93 6.48 53.94
CA GLU A 194 -9.73 7.40 53.12
C GLU A 194 -8.85 8.52 52.54
N ASP A 195 -8.05 9.20 53.37
CA ASP A 195 -7.05 10.20 52.96
C ASP A 195 -6.08 9.64 51.91
N SER A 196 -5.56 8.42 52.14
CA SER A 196 -4.63 7.75 51.22
C SER A 196 -5.28 7.32 49.89
N LEU A 197 -6.58 7.02 49.89
CA LEU A 197 -7.33 6.71 48.67
C LEU A 197 -7.66 7.98 47.89
N LEU A 198 -8.04 9.07 48.58
CA LEU A 198 -8.24 10.39 47.97
C LEU A 198 -6.94 10.90 47.31
N GLN A 199 -5.80 10.76 47.97
CA GLN A 199 -4.50 11.12 47.38
C GLN A 199 -4.19 10.30 46.11
N LEU A 200 -4.51 8.99 46.10
CA LEU A 200 -4.33 8.13 44.93
C LEU A 200 -5.29 8.48 43.79
N ILE A 201 -6.55 8.82 44.10
CA ILE A 201 -7.53 9.28 43.12
C ILE A 201 -7.04 10.57 42.46
N ASN A 202 -6.63 11.57 43.23
CA ASN A 202 -6.11 12.83 42.70
C ASN A 202 -4.89 12.61 41.78
N SER A 203 -3.95 11.74 42.17
CA SER A 203 -2.79 11.39 41.35
C SER A 203 -3.20 10.76 40.01
N ASN A 204 -4.17 9.84 40.04
CA ASN A 204 -4.69 9.20 38.83
C ASN A 204 -5.49 10.17 37.94
N GLU A 205 -6.17 11.16 38.52
CA GLU A 205 -6.85 12.23 37.78
C GLU A 205 -5.84 13.17 37.09
N GLU A 206 -4.75 13.54 37.75
CA GLU A 206 -3.66 14.31 37.14
C GLU A 206 -3.01 13.56 35.97
N GLU A 207 -2.71 12.27 36.13
CA GLU A 207 -2.19 11.41 35.05
C GLU A 207 -3.19 11.26 33.89
N LEU A 208 -4.49 11.09 34.19
CA LEU A 208 -5.55 11.00 33.18
C LEU A 208 -5.67 12.30 32.37
N ILE A 209 -5.60 13.46 33.04
CA ILE A 209 -5.60 14.78 32.39
C ILE A 209 -4.35 14.96 31.52
N ALA A 210 -3.18 14.53 31.98
CA ALA A 210 -1.95 14.56 31.18
C ALA A 210 -2.08 13.71 29.91
N ALA A 211 -2.56 12.47 30.02
CA ALA A 211 -2.78 11.57 28.89
C ALA A 211 -3.83 12.11 27.89
N GLN A 212 -4.93 12.70 28.38
CA GLN A 212 -5.92 13.35 27.52
C GLN A 212 -5.34 14.52 26.73
N ASN A 213 -4.49 15.34 27.35
CA ASN A 213 -3.80 16.45 26.68
C ASN A 213 -2.79 15.94 25.63
N GLU A 214 -2.05 14.87 25.91
CA GLU A 214 -1.17 14.25 24.91
C GLU A 214 -1.98 13.72 23.71
N ILE A 215 -3.06 12.97 23.96
CA ILE A 215 -3.97 12.46 22.90
C ILE A 215 -4.53 13.61 22.05
N ALA A 216 -4.93 14.73 22.67
CA ALA A 216 -5.38 15.92 21.94
C ALA A 216 -4.26 16.51 21.05
N SER A 217 -3.02 16.60 21.57
CA SER A 217 -1.88 17.10 20.82
C SER A 217 -1.50 16.20 19.63
N LEU A 218 -1.58 14.87 19.80
CA LEU A 218 -1.31 13.88 18.77
C LEU A 218 -2.39 13.91 17.68
N ARG A 219 -3.67 13.98 18.06
CA ARG A 219 -4.78 14.20 17.10
C ARG A 219 -4.60 15.50 16.30
N ALA A 220 -4.12 16.58 16.93
CA ALA A 220 -3.81 17.84 16.25
C ALA A 220 -2.51 17.79 15.41
N LYS A 221 -1.63 16.80 15.61
CA LYS A 221 -0.47 16.52 14.73
C LYS A 221 -0.88 15.68 13.53
N ILE A 222 -1.69 14.64 13.74
CA ILE A 222 -2.25 13.77 12.69
C ILE A 222 -2.99 14.61 11.64
N ARG A 223 -3.94 15.47 12.06
CA ARG A 223 -4.69 16.36 11.16
C ARG A 223 -3.84 17.30 10.29
N ARG A 224 -2.64 17.68 10.77
CA ARG A 224 -1.70 18.49 9.98
C ARG A 224 -0.98 17.65 8.94
N LEU A 225 -0.48 16.48 9.33
CA LEU A 225 0.17 15.53 8.42
C LEU A 225 -0.82 14.99 7.37
N GLU A 226 -2.09 14.78 7.72
CA GLU A 226 -3.16 14.43 6.77
C GLU A 226 -3.34 15.54 5.72
N HIS A 227 -3.42 16.81 6.15
CA HIS A 227 -3.56 17.95 5.23
C HIS A 227 -2.32 18.17 4.35
N GLU A 228 -1.12 18.07 4.92
CA GLU A 228 0.15 18.10 4.18
C GLU A 228 0.22 16.98 3.13
N ASN A 229 -0.20 15.76 3.49
CA ASN A 229 -0.26 14.62 2.57
C ASN A 229 -1.28 14.83 1.45
N THR A 230 -2.46 15.42 1.72
CA THR A 230 -3.40 15.83 0.66
C THR A 230 -2.75 16.82 -0.31
N GLN A 231 -2.08 17.86 0.19
CA GLN A 231 -1.38 18.84 -0.67
C GLN A 231 -0.29 18.18 -1.55
N TYR A 232 0.42 17.18 -1.03
CA TYR A 232 1.40 16.41 -1.82
C TYR A 232 0.75 15.52 -2.88
N ILE A 233 -0.44 14.97 -2.62
CA ILE A 233 -1.22 14.20 -3.61
C ILE A 233 -1.70 15.14 -4.73
N ASP A 234 -2.35 16.26 -4.38
CA ASP A 234 -2.84 17.26 -5.34
C ASP A 234 -1.69 17.77 -6.25
N LEU A 235 -0.51 18.02 -5.66
CA LEU A 235 0.68 18.44 -6.40
C LEU A 235 1.24 17.33 -7.31
N ALA A 236 1.22 16.07 -6.87
CA ALA A 236 1.66 14.94 -7.68
C ALA A 236 0.72 14.67 -8.87
N GLU A 237 -0.60 14.82 -8.67
CA GLU A 237 -1.58 14.73 -9.76
C GLU A 237 -1.44 15.89 -10.75
N SER A 238 -1.19 17.11 -10.25
CA SER A 238 -0.88 18.29 -11.09
C SER A 238 0.36 18.05 -11.98
N TYR A 239 1.48 17.58 -11.41
CA TYR A 239 2.68 17.24 -12.19
C TYR A 239 2.47 16.09 -13.18
N LYS A 240 1.62 15.11 -12.84
CA LYS A 240 1.23 14.03 -13.76
C LYS A 240 0.45 14.60 -14.95
N ALA A 241 -0.53 15.47 -14.72
CA ALA A 241 -1.30 16.12 -15.77
C ALA A 241 -0.42 17.03 -16.65
N GLU A 242 0.50 17.81 -16.07
CA GLU A 242 1.47 18.61 -16.84
C GLU A 242 2.34 17.73 -17.75
N LYS A 243 2.87 16.61 -17.21
CA LYS A 243 3.68 15.65 -17.97
C LYS A 243 2.91 14.99 -19.12
N GLU A 244 1.62 14.70 -18.93
CA GLU A 244 0.74 14.15 -19.97
C GLU A 244 0.44 15.21 -21.05
N CYS A 245 0.12 16.45 -20.65
CA CYS A 245 -0.09 17.58 -21.56
C CYS A 245 1.15 17.93 -22.42
N LEU A 246 2.37 17.75 -21.89
CA LEU A 246 3.62 18.02 -22.60
C LEU A 246 3.92 17.03 -23.76
N ASN A 247 3.12 15.97 -23.92
CA ASN A 247 3.21 15.00 -25.03
C ASN A 247 4.65 14.52 -25.33
N TYR A 248 5.40 14.21 -24.27
CA TYR A 248 6.79 13.74 -24.38
C TYR A 248 6.94 12.52 -25.31
N GLU A 249 5.94 11.64 -25.35
CA GLU A 249 5.95 10.45 -26.23
C GLU A 249 5.80 10.83 -27.71
N GLY A 250 5.09 11.92 -28.04
CA GLY A 250 5.00 12.49 -29.38
C GLY A 250 6.32 13.11 -29.82
N LEU A 251 6.85 14.05 -29.02
CA LEU A 251 8.15 14.69 -29.29
C LEU A 251 9.29 13.68 -29.41
N ARG A 252 9.27 12.61 -28.59
CA ARG A 252 10.25 11.52 -28.67
C ARG A 252 10.19 10.76 -29.99
N LYS A 253 8.99 10.45 -30.49
CA LYS A 253 8.80 9.77 -31.79
C LYS A 253 9.22 10.67 -32.95
N GLU A 254 8.90 11.96 -32.89
CA GLU A 254 9.38 12.94 -33.87
C GLU A 254 10.92 13.01 -33.88
N LEU A 255 11.55 13.08 -32.69
CA LEU A 255 13.01 13.09 -32.56
C LEU A 255 13.65 11.79 -33.09
N GLU A 256 13.01 10.64 -32.89
CA GLU A 256 13.46 9.34 -33.38
C GLU A 256 13.38 9.25 -34.91
N VAL A 257 12.30 9.75 -35.51
CA VAL A 257 12.15 9.90 -36.97
C VAL A 257 13.21 10.85 -37.54
N PHE A 258 13.45 12.01 -36.91
CA PHE A 258 14.53 12.91 -37.34
C PHE A 258 15.91 12.25 -37.21
N THR A 259 16.15 11.48 -36.15
CA THR A 259 17.41 10.75 -35.95
C THR A 259 17.65 9.71 -37.03
N HIS A 260 16.59 9.00 -37.46
CA HIS A 260 16.67 8.09 -38.61
C HIS A 260 16.97 8.86 -39.90
N TYR A 261 16.20 9.91 -40.20
CA TYR A 261 16.37 10.73 -41.41
C TYR A 261 17.78 11.34 -41.52
N PHE A 262 18.36 11.79 -40.40
CA PHE A 262 19.74 12.30 -40.40
C PHE A 262 20.78 11.20 -40.67
N ARG A 263 20.58 9.97 -40.16
CA ARG A 263 21.42 8.81 -40.51
C ARG A 263 21.31 8.47 -41.99
N ASP A 264 20.10 8.37 -42.53
CA ASP A 264 19.87 8.12 -43.95
C ASP A 264 20.57 9.18 -44.82
N CYS A 265 20.53 10.44 -44.39
CA CYS A 265 21.22 11.56 -45.03
C CYS A 265 22.75 11.53 -44.89
N GLU A 266 23.33 10.82 -43.92
CA GLU A 266 24.77 10.57 -43.82
C GLU A 266 25.20 9.38 -44.68
N GLU A 267 24.42 8.30 -44.69
CA GLU A 267 24.62 7.15 -45.59
C GLU A 267 24.53 7.56 -47.07
N VAL A 268 23.56 8.41 -47.43
CA VAL A 268 23.44 8.97 -48.80
C VAL A 268 24.63 9.87 -49.16
N LYS A 269 25.20 10.63 -48.20
CA LYS A 269 26.44 11.39 -48.46
C LYS A 269 27.64 10.47 -48.69
N GLU A 270 27.76 9.38 -47.93
CA GLU A 270 28.80 8.38 -48.19
C GLU A 270 28.63 7.72 -49.56
N PHE A 271 27.42 7.34 -49.95
CA PHE A 271 27.15 6.76 -51.27
C PHE A 271 27.47 7.76 -52.38
N LYS A 272 27.14 9.06 -52.24
CA LYS A 272 27.51 10.08 -53.22
C LYS A 272 29.02 10.29 -53.31
N ALA A 273 29.73 10.36 -52.19
CA ALA A 273 31.19 10.48 -52.18
C ALA A 273 31.89 9.24 -52.78
N LYS A 274 31.32 8.05 -52.58
CA LYS A 274 31.78 6.81 -53.25
C LYS A 274 31.52 6.88 -54.76
N LEU A 275 30.35 7.38 -55.20
CA LEU A 275 30.02 7.54 -56.62
C LEU A 275 30.96 8.52 -57.32
N GLU A 276 31.15 9.72 -56.77
CA GLU A 276 32.10 10.73 -57.29
C GLU A 276 33.54 10.15 -57.38
N ALA A 277 33.94 9.30 -56.42
CA ALA A 277 35.23 8.62 -56.45
C ALA A 277 35.32 7.43 -57.43
N TYR A 278 34.21 6.97 -58.02
CA TYR A 278 34.19 6.06 -59.18
C TYR A 278 34.18 6.85 -60.49
N GLU A 279 33.35 7.90 -60.60
CA GLU A 279 33.29 8.78 -61.78
C GLU A 279 34.65 9.42 -62.09
N ASN A 280 35.39 9.89 -61.07
CA ASN A 280 36.74 10.41 -61.24
C ASN A 280 37.72 9.34 -61.76
N LYS A 281 37.61 8.08 -61.33
CA LYS A 281 38.47 6.97 -61.80
C LYS A 281 38.13 6.54 -63.22
N GLU A 282 36.87 6.62 -63.60
CA GLU A 282 36.44 6.39 -64.99
C GLU A 282 36.98 7.50 -65.90
N GLN A 283 36.97 8.76 -65.45
CA GLN A 283 37.62 9.87 -66.15
C GLN A 283 39.14 9.69 -66.26
N GLU A 284 39.84 9.34 -65.17
CA GLU A 284 41.28 9.00 -65.19
C GLU A 284 41.58 7.86 -66.19
N ALA A 285 40.74 6.81 -66.23
CA ALA A 285 40.90 5.70 -67.16
C ALA A 285 40.65 6.11 -68.62
N LEU A 286 39.66 6.96 -68.89
CA LEU A 286 39.35 7.49 -70.22
C LEU A 286 40.43 8.47 -70.72
N GLU A 287 41.01 9.29 -69.84
CA GLU A 287 42.18 10.11 -70.19
C GLU A 287 43.41 9.24 -70.50
N LEU A 288 43.63 8.16 -69.73
CA LEU A 288 44.73 7.24 -69.96
C LEU A 288 44.54 6.41 -71.25
N GLU A 289 43.32 5.96 -71.56
CA GLU A 289 42.98 5.37 -72.85
C GLU A 289 43.21 6.36 -74.00
N ARG A 290 42.77 7.61 -73.84
CA ARG A 290 42.99 8.68 -74.83
C ARG A 290 44.49 8.92 -75.07
N LEU A 291 45.31 9.00 -74.02
CA LEU A 291 46.76 9.13 -74.12
C LEU A 291 47.41 7.93 -74.82
N VAL A 292 46.92 6.71 -74.58
CA VAL A 292 47.35 5.52 -75.32
C VAL A 292 46.96 5.61 -76.81
N LEU A 293 45.73 6.05 -77.13
CA LEU A 293 45.27 6.23 -78.51
C LEU A 293 46.02 7.34 -79.26
N GLU A 294 46.38 8.44 -78.59
CA GLU A 294 47.24 9.48 -79.14
C GLU A 294 48.68 8.98 -79.33
N GLY A 295 49.22 8.20 -78.39
CA GLY A 295 50.52 7.52 -78.51
C GLY A 295 50.58 6.46 -79.63
N ILE A 296 49.45 5.82 -79.96
CA ILE A 296 49.32 4.92 -81.12
C ILE A 296 49.28 5.72 -82.42
N LYS A 297 48.48 6.80 -82.48
CA LYS A 297 48.43 7.71 -83.65
C LYS A 297 49.80 8.33 -83.99
N GLY A 298 50.67 8.51 -82.98
CA GLY A 298 52.04 8.99 -83.16
C GLY A 298 52.99 8.02 -83.87
N ARG A 299 52.62 6.74 -84.07
CA ARG A 299 53.46 5.75 -84.75
C ARG A 299 53.05 5.55 -86.21
N SER A 300 53.59 6.40 -87.09
CA SER A 300 53.61 6.15 -88.53
C SER A 300 54.55 4.97 -88.86
N ASN A 301 54.09 3.74 -88.65
CA ASN A 301 54.81 2.55 -89.06
C ASN A 301 54.95 2.56 -90.60
N ASP A 302 56.19 2.64 -91.09
CA ASP A 302 56.49 2.54 -92.53
C ASP A 302 56.03 1.18 -93.08
N VAL A 303 54.90 1.18 -93.77
CA VAL A 303 54.35 0.01 -94.46
C VAL A 303 55.26 -0.33 -95.64
N LYS A 304 56.28 -1.14 -95.37
CA LYS A 304 57.24 -1.62 -96.37
C LYS A 304 56.47 -2.28 -97.51
N LYS A 305 56.61 -1.74 -98.73
CA LYS A 305 56.05 -2.30 -99.97
C LYS A 305 56.76 -3.60 -100.41
N GLY A 306 56.83 -4.59 -99.52
CA GLY A 306 57.28 -5.94 -99.83
C GLY A 306 56.15 -6.74 -100.49
N ASP A 307 55.01 -6.83 -99.79
CA ASP A 307 53.98 -7.83 -100.05
C ASP A 307 52.69 -7.23 -100.66
N GLU A 308 52.80 -6.25 -101.56
CA GLU A 308 51.66 -5.83 -102.41
C GLU A 308 51.40 -6.92 -103.48
N ILE A 309 50.38 -7.77 -103.29
CA ILE A 309 49.98 -8.74 -104.33
C ILE A 309 49.09 -8.01 -105.35
N VAL A 310 49.63 -7.80 -106.55
CA VAL A 310 48.95 -7.05 -107.62
C VAL A 310 48.16 -7.99 -108.53
N TYR A 311 46.86 -7.78 -108.61
CA TYR A 311 45.94 -8.47 -109.51
C TYR A 311 45.37 -7.52 -110.58
N VAL A 312 44.93 -8.09 -111.70
CA VAL A 312 44.14 -7.42 -112.73
C VAL A 312 42.71 -7.97 -112.67
N ILE A 313 41.71 -7.09 -112.58
CA ILE A 313 40.27 -7.41 -112.75
C ILE A 313 39.69 -6.50 -113.83
N GLY A 314 39.05 -7.07 -114.86
CA GLY A 314 38.35 -6.29 -115.89
C GLY A 314 39.22 -5.21 -116.56
N GLY A 315 40.52 -5.47 -116.71
CA GLY A 315 41.51 -4.52 -117.24
C GLY A 315 42.07 -3.50 -116.24
N LYS A 316 41.51 -3.39 -115.02
CA LYS A 316 42.02 -2.51 -113.95
C LYS A 316 43.02 -3.27 -113.07
N ARG A 317 44.16 -2.64 -112.75
CA ARG A 317 45.14 -3.17 -111.77
C ARG A 317 44.79 -2.73 -110.35
N ILE A 318 44.89 -3.67 -109.41
CA ILE A 318 44.59 -3.50 -107.99
C ILE A 318 45.75 -4.09 -107.18
N SER A 319 46.38 -3.30 -106.31
CA SER A 319 47.28 -3.84 -105.27
C SER A 319 46.44 -4.26 -104.05
N LEU A 320 46.65 -5.46 -103.53
CA LEU A 320 46.14 -5.89 -102.22
C LEU A 320 47.27 -5.92 -101.19
N THR A 321 46.96 -5.47 -99.97
CA THR A 321 47.87 -5.42 -98.81
C THR A 321 47.11 -5.75 -97.53
N ASN A 322 47.69 -6.58 -96.66
CA ASN A 322 47.19 -6.77 -95.31
C ASN A 322 47.88 -5.77 -94.36
N HIS A 323 47.12 -5.06 -93.53
CA HIS A 323 47.65 -4.18 -92.48
C HIS A 323 46.81 -4.33 -91.20
N ASP A 324 47.46 -4.56 -90.07
CA ASP A 324 46.83 -4.79 -88.76
C ASP A 324 45.63 -5.77 -88.78
N GLY A 325 45.76 -6.84 -89.58
CA GLY A 325 44.72 -7.86 -89.76
C GLY A 325 43.59 -7.50 -90.71
N CYS A 326 43.55 -6.26 -91.21
CA CYS A 326 42.57 -5.80 -92.20
C CYS A 326 43.12 -5.96 -93.62
N LEU A 327 42.32 -6.57 -94.52
CA LEU A 327 42.66 -6.59 -95.95
C LEU A 327 42.28 -5.26 -96.60
N LEU A 328 43.26 -4.58 -97.19
CA LEU A 328 43.10 -3.29 -97.86
C LEU A 328 43.44 -3.41 -99.35
N TYR A 329 42.78 -2.62 -100.18
CA TYR A 329 43.10 -2.49 -101.60
C TYR A 329 43.47 -1.07 -101.97
N ARG A 330 44.36 -0.91 -102.95
CA ARG A 330 44.76 0.41 -103.47
C ARG A 330 44.09 0.71 -104.81
N SER A 331 43.37 1.81 -104.89
CA SER A 331 42.72 2.32 -106.12
C SER A 331 43.08 3.78 -106.33
N LEU A 332 43.56 4.15 -107.52
CA LEU A 332 43.95 5.52 -107.88
C LEU A 332 44.90 6.24 -106.90
N GLY A 333 45.57 5.51 -106.01
CA GLY A 333 46.54 6.00 -105.02
C GLY A 333 46.10 5.79 -103.58
N THR A 334 44.81 5.94 -103.27
CA THR A 334 44.24 5.75 -101.93
C THR A 334 44.13 4.28 -101.54
N LEU A 335 44.20 4.00 -100.24
CA LEU A 335 43.90 2.70 -99.63
C LEU A 335 42.46 2.71 -99.10
N GLN A 336 41.71 1.65 -99.38
CA GLN A 336 40.33 1.43 -98.93
C GLN A 336 40.19 0.00 -98.38
N LYS A 337 39.15 -0.31 -97.58
CA LYS A 337 38.95 -1.67 -97.08
C LYS A 337 38.52 -2.59 -98.22
N PHE A 338 38.98 -3.83 -98.23
CA PHE A 338 38.61 -4.77 -99.28
C PHE A 338 37.11 -5.10 -99.29
N ASP A 339 36.42 -4.95 -98.15
CA ASP A 339 34.96 -5.08 -98.06
C ASP A 339 34.24 -4.05 -98.96
N ASP A 340 34.76 -2.81 -99.02
CA ASP A 340 34.25 -1.73 -99.86
C ASP A 340 34.40 -2.05 -101.36
N PHE A 341 35.36 -2.91 -101.73
CA PHE A 341 35.61 -3.27 -103.12
C PHE A 341 34.41 -3.99 -103.75
N PHE A 342 33.82 -4.94 -103.03
CA PHE A 342 32.65 -5.69 -103.51
C PHE A 342 31.38 -4.85 -103.55
N ALA A 343 31.26 -3.86 -102.66
CA ALA A 343 30.17 -2.88 -102.70
C ALA A 343 30.18 -2.01 -103.97
N SER A 344 31.31 -1.94 -104.70
CA SER A 344 31.45 -1.15 -105.93
C SER A 344 30.91 -1.80 -107.21
N GLY A 345 30.47 -3.07 -107.17
CA GLY A 345 29.67 -3.69 -108.22
C GLY A 345 30.38 -4.14 -109.52
N TYR A 346 31.71 -4.30 -109.53
CA TYR A 346 32.46 -4.75 -110.73
C TYR A 346 32.69 -6.26 -110.75
N GLU A 347 32.23 -6.97 -111.80
CA GLU A 347 32.34 -8.42 -111.91
C GLU A 347 33.70 -8.96 -112.41
N ARG A 348 34.15 -10.03 -111.73
CA ARG A 348 34.87 -11.23 -112.22
C ARG A 348 36.04 -11.06 -113.20
N SER A 349 37.25 -11.27 -112.68
CA SER A 349 38.26 -12.28 -113.10
C SER A 349 39.66 -11.80 -112.70
N MET A 350 40.42 -12.60 -111.95
CA MET A 350 41.71 -12.19 -111.34
C MET A 350 42.89 -12.85 -112.05
N THR A 351 43.85 -12.06 -112.58
CA THR A 351 45.19 -12.56 -112.96
C THR A 351 46.31 -11.61 -112.48
N PRO A 352 47.39 -12.11 -111.84
CA PRO A 352 48.42 -11.25 -111.27
C PRO A 352 49.51 -10.82 -112.27
N SER A 353 50.04 -9.60 -112.12
CA SER A 353 51.19 -9.10 -112.88
C SER A 353 52.06 -8.16 -112.05
N SER A 354 53.39 -8.26 -112.16
CA SER A 354 54.33 -7.74 -111.16
C SER A 354 55.05 -6.44 -111.53
N LYS A 355 55.77 -5.87 -110.53
CA LYS A 355 56.68 -4.70 -110.52
C LYS A 355 55.96 -3.36 -110.20
N ILE A 356 56.23 -2.63 -109.10
CA ILE A 356 57.46 -2.22 -108.33
C ILE A 356 58.03 -0.86 -108.78
N ASN A 357 57.85 0.20 -107.94
CA ASN A 357 58.90 1.09 -107.39
C ASN A 357 58.37 2.38 -106.70
N ARG A 358 59.06 2.84 -105.63
CA ARG A 358 59.49 4.24 -105.26
C ARG A 358 58.41 5.37 -105.17
N ARG A 359 58.59 6.50 -104.45
CA ARG A 359 59.55 7.02 -103.44
C ARG A 359 58.93 8.24 -102.72
N ASN A 360 59.35 8.53 -101.46
CA ASN A 360 59.36 9.83 -100.73
C ASN A 360 58.02 10.60 -100.54
N GLY A 361 57.79 11.43 -99.50
CA GLY A 361 58.54 11.71 -98.26
C GLY A 361 58.35 13.16 -97.75
N LEU A 362 58.43 13.40 -96.42
CA LEU A 362 58.38 14.72 -95.70
C LEU A 362 56.98 15.42 -95.73
N GLU A 363 56.50 16.29 -94.82
CA GLU A 363 56.85 16.87 -93.48
C GLU A 363 55.59 17.70 -92.99
N LEU A 364 55.41 18.47 -91.87
CA LEU A 364 56.17 18.96 -90.67
C LEU A 364 55.18 19.58 -89.62
N LYS A 365 55.46 19.50 -88.29
CA LYS A 365 55.03 20.43 -87.17
C LYS A 365 53.51 20.62 -86.84
N SER A 366 53.06 21.16 -85.68
CA SER A 366 53.55 21.25 -84.27
C SER A 366 52.56 22.02 -83.33
N LEU A 367 52.85 22.04 -82.00
CA LEU A 367 52.50 23.01 -80.92
C LEU A 367 51.39 22.70 -79.90
N GLU A 368 51.58 23.29 -78.69
CA GLU A 368 50.93 23.03 -77.40
C GLU A 368 50.45 24.34 -76.74
N SER A 369 49.60 24.30 -75.70
CA SER A 369 49.55 25.30 -74.60
C SER A 369 48.85 24.74 -73.33
N GLU A 370 48.98 25.42 -72.17
CA GLU A 370 48.71 24.88 -70.81
C GLU A 370 47.45 25.42 -70.07
N SER A 371 47.29 24.98 -68.79
CA SER A 371 46.75 25.69 -67.59
C SER A 371 45.32 25.33 -67.10
N LYS A 372 44.92 25.45 -65.80
CA LYS A 372 45.58 25.59 -64.47
C LYS A 372 44.58 25.29 -63.32
N GLU A 373 45.05 25.06 -62.07
CA GLU A 373 44.23 24.71 -60.88
C GLU A 373 43.72 25.89 -60.02
N PHE A 374 42.73 25.62 -59.15
CA PHE A 374 42.46 26.36 -57.89
C PHE A 374 41.77 25.46 -56.83
N GLY A 375 41.92 25.76 -55.53
CA GLY A 375 41.45 24.92 -54.41
C GLY A 375 40.56 25.62 -53.35
N ASN A 376 39.94 24.84 -52.45
CA ASN A 376 38.85 25.27 -51.55
C ASN A 376 39.15 25.21 -50.03
N LYS A 377 38.33 25.90 -49.21
CA LYS A 377 38.48 26.05 -47.74
C LYS A 377 37.38 25.34 -46.93
N ARG A 378 37.67 25.02 -45.66
CA ARG A 378 36.71 24.52 -44.66
C ARG A 378 36.04 25.65 -43.87
N VAL A 379 34.86 25.37 -43.30
CA VAL A 379 34.12 26.21 -42.34
C VAL A 379 33.94 25.43 -41.03
N ASN A 380 33.82 26.14 -39.90
CA ASN A 380 33.71 25.59 -38.56
C ASN A 380 32.41 26.08 -37.90
N THR A 381 31.72 25.26 -37.12
CA THR A 381 30.51 25.65 -36.36
C THR A 381 30.57 25.13 -34.93
N SER A 382 30.12 25.95 -33.98
CA SER A 382 29.94 25.58 -32.58
C SER A 382 28.80 26.39 -31.96
N PHE A 383 28.09 25.80 -31.00
CA PHE A 383 26.93 26.40 -30.34
C PHE A 383 27.12 26.43 -28.82
N TYR A 384 26.64 27.50 -28.18
CA TYR A 384 26.62 27.66 -26.73
C TYR A 384 25.23 27.41 -26.18
N VAL A 385 25.14 26.67 -25.07
CA VAL A 385 23.91 26.47 -24.29
C VAL A 385 23.98 27.28 -23.00
N LYS A 386 22.96 28.11 -22.72
CA LYS A 386 22.78 28.77 -21.42
C LYS A 386 21.88 27.92 -20.52
N LYS A 387 22.22 27.80 -19.25
CA LYS A 387 21.32 27.24 -18.22
C LYS A 387 20.40 28.33 -17.66
N PRO A 388 19.14 28.03 -17.31
CA PRO A 388 18.27 28.94 -16.56
C PRO A 388 18.72 29.06 -15.09
N VAL A 389 18.31 30.15 -14.44
CA VAL A 389 18.55 30.39 -13.01
C VAL A 389 17.24 30.21 -12.26
N ILE A 390 17.24 29.31 -11.27
CA ILE A 390 16.17 29.19 -10.28
C ILE A 390 16.49 30.12 -9.12
N LYS A 391 15.50 30.85 -8.61
CA LYS A 391 15.60 31.60 -7.35
C LYS A 391 14.85 30.82 -6.27
N HIS A 392 15.41 30.81 -5.07
CA HIS A 392 14.70 30.53 -3.82
C HIS A 392 14.16 31.83 -3.24
#